data_AF-A0A837ISY0-F1
#
_entry.id   AF-A0A837ISY0-F1
#
_cell.length_a   1.000
_cell.length_b   1.000
_cell.length_c   1.000
_cell.angle_alpha   90.00
_cell.angle_beta   90.00
_cell.angle_gamma   90.00
#
_symmetry.space_group_name_H-M   'P 1'
#
loop_
_entity.id
_entity.type
_entity.pdbx_description
1 polymer ?
#
loop_
_entity_poly.entity_id
_entity_poly.type
_entity_poly.pdbx_seq_one_letter_code
_entity_poly.pdbx_strand_id
1 'polypeptide(L)'
;MPNSILPQDNDGQELFNAISSFFSMFGIGKLLRMCNSQKEKGVPVIQIFKYKLCNIFADRSMYMQQRTGSFRESFSKNTFYRFLSNSKINWLRFTSLLSQKVAGTIETLTDEKRVNAFVVDDTLFERSSCKKTELLPYVAENWRKARVLLLCSNC
;
A
#
# COMPACT_ATOMS: atom_id res chain seq x y z
N MET A 1 -9.76 37.25 0.76
CA MET A 1 -9.89 35.90 1.36
C MET A 1 -10.25 34.96 0.23
N PRO A 2 -9.41 34.00 -0.19
CA PRO A 2 -9.84 33.04 -1.18
C PRO A 2 -10.82 32.07 -0.52
N ASN A 3 -12.02 31.97 -1.10
CA ASN A 3 -13.03 30.98 -0.76
C ASN A 3 -12.49 29.59 -1.12
N SER A 4 -12.54 28.66 -0.17
CA SER A 4 -12.17 27.26 -0.35
C SER A 4 -13.02 26.60 -1.43
N ILE A 5 -12.40 26.16 -2.51
CA ILE A 5 -13.00 25.38 -3.60
C ILE A 5 -13.01 23.91 -3.19
N LEU A 6 -13.87 23.44 -2.28
CA LEU A 6 -14.10 22.01 -2.07
C LEU A 6 -15.51 21.73 -1.51
N PRO A 7 -16.23 20.72 -2.01
CA PRO A 7 -17.21 19.98 -1.22
C PRO A 7 -16.48 18.86 -0.44
N GLN A 8 -16.30 19.05 0.87
CA GLN A 8 -15.50 18.21 1.77
C GLN A 8 -16.10 16.84 2.19
N ASP A 9 -17.00 16.23 1.41
CA ASP A 9 -17.55 14.89 1.74
C ASP A 9 -17.43 13.84 0.61
N ASN A 10 -17.14 14.25 -0.63
CA ASN A 10 -17.10 13.33 -1.78
C ASN A 10 -15.74 12.63 -1.96
N ASP A 11 -14.65 13.26 -1.52
CA ASP A 11 -13.26 12.80 -1.72
C ASP A 11 -12.98 11.41 -1.12
N GLY A 12 -13.57 11.13 0.06
CA GLY A 12 -13.38 9.85 0.73
C GLY A 12 -14.04 8.67 -0.01
N GLN A 13 -15.21 8.93 -0.61
CA GLN A 13 -15.94 7.93 -1.38
C GLN A 13 -15.27 7.68 -2.73
N GLU A 14 -14.78 8.72 -3.39
CA GLU A 14 -14.01 8.62 -4.62
C GLU A 14 -12.72 7.82 -4.42
N LEU A 15 -11.97 8.10 -3.34
CA LEU A 15 -10.78 7.32 -2.99
C LEU A 15 -11.11 5.85 -2.75
N PHE A 16 -12.18 5.57 -1.99
CA PHE A 16 -12.62 4.20 -1.75
C PHE A 16 -12.99 3.47 -3.06
N ASN A 17 -13.67 4.17 -3.97
CA ASN A 17 -14.05 3.63 -5.27
C ASN A 17 -12.81 3.36 -6.14
N ALA A 18 -11.86 4.30 -6.20
CA ALA A 18 -10.61 4.14 -6.94
C ALA A 18 -9.81 2.92 -6.44
N ILE A 19 -9.64 2.79 -5.11
CA ILE A 19 -8.98 1.63 -4.51
C ILE A 19 -9.77 0.35 -4.77
N SER A 20 -11.10 0.40 -4.71
CA SER A 20 -11.94 -0.77 -5.00
C SER A 20 -11.79 -1.24 -6.45
N SER A 21 -11.78 -0.31 -7.41
CA SER A 21 -11.53 -0.60 -8.81
C SER A 21 -10.13 -1.16 -9.03
N PHE A 22 -9.10 -0.60 -8.38
CA PHE A 22 -7.74 -1.16 -8.40
C PHE A 22 -7.70 -2.61 -7.90
N PHE A 23 -8.43 -2.91 -6.82
CA PHE A 23 -8.48 -4.26 -6.25
C PHE A 23 -9.09 -5.27 -7.21
N SER A 24 -10.17 -4.88 -7.87
CA SER A 24 -10.86 -5.70 -8.86
C SER A 24 -9.98 -5.90 -10.09
N MET A 25 -9.45 -4.81 -10.65
CA MET A 25 -8.64 -4.80 -11.87
C MET A 25 -7.38 -5.68 -11.74
N PHE A 26 -6.63 -5.54 -10.65
CA PHE A 26 -5.40 -6.32 -10.46
C PHE A 26 -5.62 -7.65 -9.73
N GLY A 27 -6.85 -7.95 -9.29
CA GLY A 27 -7.17 -9.17 -8.55
C GLY A 27 -6.38 -9.29 -7.25
N ILE A 28 -6.32 -8.21 -6.46
CA ILE A 28 -5.48 -8.09 -5.26
C ILE A 28 -5.77 -9.20 -4.25
N GLY A 29 -7.03 -9.61 -4.09
CA GLY A 29 -7.40 -10.72 -3.23
C GLY A 29 -6.73 -12.04 -3.62
N LYS A 30 -6.59 -12.33 -4.93
CA LYS A 30 -5.91 -13.54 -5.43
C LYS A 30 -4.42 -13.46 -5.16
N LEU A 31 -3.80 -12.30 -5.42
CA LEU A 31 -2.37 -12.08 -5.15
C LEU A 31 -2.04 -12.24 -3.67
N LEU A 32 -2.86 -11.67 -2.78
CA LEU A 32 -2.72 -11.82 -1.33
C LEU A 32 -2.75 -13.30 -0.91
N ARG A 33 -3.70 -14.08 -1.44
CA ARG A 33 -3.79 -15.53 -1.16
C ARG A 33 -2.55 -16.29 -1.64
N MET A 34 -2.01 -15.98 -2.82
CA MET A 34 -0.78 -16.58 -3.35
C MET A 34 0.46 -16.24 -2.52
N CYS A 35 0.38 -15.19 -1.70
CA CYS A 35 1.47 -14.71 -0.84
C CYS A 35 1.23 -15.06 0.64
N ASN A 36 0.48 -16.13 0.90
CA ASN A 36 0.13 -16.65 2.23
C ASN A 36 -0.69 -15.69 3.11
N SER A 37 -1.28 -14.67 2.50
CA SER A 37 -2.21 -13.78 3.20
C SER A 37 -3.61 -14.40 3.13
N GLN A 38 -3.86 -15.32 4.05
CA GLN A 38 -5.12 -16.03 4.19
C GLN A 38 -5.87 -15.58 5.44
N LYS A 39 -7.20 -15.66 5.38
CA LYS A 39 -8.05 -15.38 6.54
C LYS A 39 -7.91 -16.52 7.53
N GLU A 40 -7.52 -16.19 8.76
CA GLU A 40 -7.54 -17.16 9.86
C GLU A 40 -8.92 -17.22 10.53
N LYS A 41 -9.55 -16.07 10.86
CA LYS A 41 -10.87 -16.00 11.54
C LYS A 41 -11.64 -14.73 11.20
N GLY A 42 -12.98 -14.83 11.07
CA GLY A 42 -13.94 -13.70 11.11
C GLY A 42 -13.87 -12.69 9.97
N VAL A 43 -12.77 -11.94 9.86
CA VAL A 43 -12.61 -10.76 9.00
C VAL A 43 -11.84 -11.10 7.71
N PRO A 44 -12.32 -10.73 6.52
CA PRO A 44 -11.57 -10.89 5.29
C PRO A 44 -10.29 -10.05 5.26
N VAL A 45 -9.16 -10.68 4.92
CA VAL A 45 -7.85 -10.00 4.76
C VAL A 45 -7.93 -8.80 3.81
N ILE A 46 -8.68 -8.95 2.72
CA ILE A 46 -8.86 -7.91 1.71
C ILE A 46 -9.48 -6.63 2.28
N GLN A 47 -10.35 -6.74 3.28
CA GLN A 47 -10.97 -5.60 3.95
C GLN A 47 -9.92 -4.81 4.74
N ILE A 48 -9.11 -5.52 5.54
CA ILE A 48 -8.05 -4.91 6.35
C ILE A 48 -7.01 -4.24 5.46
N PHE A 49 -6.63 -4.89 4.35
CA PHE A 49 -5.66 -4.35 3.40
C PHE A 49 -6.20 -3.13 2.65
N LYS A 50 -7.47 -3.16 2.21
CA LYS A 50 -8.14 -2.01 1.59
C LYS A 50 -8.18 -0.82 2.56
N TYR A 51 -8.61 -1.04 3.80
CA TYR A 51 -8.63 -0.02 4.84
C TYR A 51 -7.24 0.59 5.07
N LYS A 52 -6.18 -0.23 5.11
CA LYS A 52 -4.80 0.27 5.25
C LYS A 52 -4.40 1.18 4.09
N LEU A 53 -4.75 0.83 2.85
CA LEU A 53 -4.43 1.66 1.69
C LEU A 53 -5.24 2.96 1.70
N CYS A 54 -6.53 2.93 2.02
CA CYS A 54 -7.33 4.15 2.18
C CYS A 54 -6.70 5.10 3.20
N ASN A 55 -6.24 4.56 4.32
CA ASN A 55 -5.55 5.35 5.34
C ASN A 55 -4.24 5.99 4.84
N ILE A 56 -3.46 5.28 4.01
CA ILE A 56 -2.22 5.84 3.43
C ILE A 56 -2.55 7.01 2.51
N PHE A 57 -3.49 6.84 1.58
CA PHE A 57 -3.82 7.86 0.58
C PHE A 57 -4.63 9.03 1.14
N ALA A 58 -5.37 8.84 2.23
CA ALA A 58 -6.09 9.90 2.92
C ALA A 58 -5.27 10.60 4.01
N ASP A 59 -4.00 10.21 4.21
CA ASP A 59 -3.15 10.64 5.32
C ASP A 59 -3.81 10.51 6.70
N ARG A 60 -4.45 9.35 6.93
CA ARG A 60 -5.14 9.02 8.18
C ARG A 60 -4.47 7.85 8.88
N SER A 61 -4.61 7.80 10.19
CA SER A 61 -4.20 6.64 10.99
C SER A 61 -5.38 6.05 11.76
N MET A 62 -5.37 4.72 11.90
CA MET A 62 -6.33 4.03 12.76
C MET A 62 -6.27 4.55 14.20
N TYR A 63 -5.07 4.88 14.69
CA TYR A 63 -4.88 5.47 16.00
C TYR A 63 -5.70 6.76 16.18
N MET A 64 -5.60 7.71 15.25
CA MET A 64 -6.35 8.96 15.32
C MET A 64 -7.87 8.73 15.17
N GLN A 65 -8.28 7.80 14.30
CA GLN A 65 -9.70 7.44 14.16
C GLN A 65 -10.28 6.82 15.43
N GLN A 66 -9.50 6.02 16.16
CA GLN A 66 -9.93 5.47 17.46
C GLN A 66 -10.02 6.57 18.52
N ARG A 67 -9.06 7.51 18.56
CA ARG A 67 -9.08 8.63 19.52
C ARG A 67 -10.24 9.59 19.30
N THR A 68 -10.61 9.83 18.05
CA THR A 68 -11.71 10.74 17.68
C THR A 68 -13.07 10.05 17.62
N GLY A 69 -13.13 8.73 17.83
CA GLY A 69 -14.37 7.95 17.72
C GLY A 69 -14.87 7.78 16.27
N SER A 70 -14.07 8.14 15.27
CA SER A 70 -14.43 8.04 13.85
C SER A 70 -14.15 6.66 13.24
N PHE A 71 -13.62 5.71 14.01
CA PHE A 71 -13.35 4.35 13.56
C PHE A 71 -14.65 3.55 13.39
N ARG A 72 -14.99 3.16 12.15
CA ARG A 72 -16.25 2.49 11.80
C ARG A 72 -16.09 1.08 11.23
N GLU A 73 -14.88 0.53 11.22
CA GLU A 73 -14.63 -0.79 10.66
C GLU A 73 -15.12 -1.91 11.60
N SER A 74 -15.53 -3.04 11.00
CA SER A 74 -16.06 -4.21 11.73
C SER A 74 -14.99 -5.03 12.45
N PHE A 75 -13.71 -4.67 12.34
CA PHE A 75 -12.60 -5.39 12.94
C PHE A 75 -11.93 -4.61 14.07
N SER A 76 -11.38 -5.34 15.03
CA SER A 76 -10.67 -4.72 16.15
C SER A 76 -9.28 -4.19 15.76
N LYS A 77 -8.76 -3.26 16.56
CA LYS A 77 -7.34 -2.84 16.55
C LYS A 77 -6.37 -4.02 16.50
N ASN A 78 -6.62 -5.04 17.31
CA ASN A 78 -5.76 -6.21 17.42
C ASN A 78 -5.75 -7.02 16.12
N THR A 79 -6.89 -7.12 15.43
CA THR A 79 -7.00 -7.77 14.12
C THR A 79 -6.16 -7.04 13.08
N PHE A 80 -6.25 -5.70 13.05
CA PHE A 80 -5.46 -4.87 12.13
C PHE A 80 -3.95 -5.03 12.36
N TYR A 81 -3.48 -4.94 13.60
CA TYR A 81 -2.06 -5.08 13.88
C TYR A 81 -1.53 -6.50 13.65
N ARG A 82 -2.29 -7.54 13.99
CA ARG A 82 -1.92 -8.93 13.68
C ARG A 82 -1.74 -9.16 12.19
N PHE A 83 -2.57 -8.55 11.36
CA PHE A 83 -2.41 -8.58 9.90
C PHE A 83 -1.11 -7.90 9.46
N LEU A 84 -0.84 -6.68 9.94
CA LEU A 84 0.37 -5.93 9.57
C LEU A 84 1.66 -6.58 10.07
N SER A 85 1.62 -7.26 11.21
CA SER A 85 2.78 -7.93 11.82
C SER A 85 2.91 -9.40 11.43
N ASN A 86 2.12 -9.89 10.48
CA ASN A 86 2.15 -11.31 10.10
C ASN A 86 3.38 -11.63 9.24
N SER A 87 4.37 -12.30 9.84
CA SER A 87 5.61 -12.72 9.17
C SER A 87 5.41 -13.80 8.10
N LYS A 88 4.25 -14.49 8.09
CA LYS A 88 3.95 -15.51 7.07
C LYS A 88 3.61 -14.89 5.72
N ILE A 89 3.20 -13.62 5.68
CA ILE A 89 2.85 -12.94 4.43
C ILE A 89 4.12 -12.60 3.66
N ASN A 90 4.24 -13.13 2.45
CA ASN A 90 5.38 -12.84 1.59
C ASN A 90 5.16 -11.54 0.81
N TRP A 91 5.51 -10.41 1.43
CA TRP A 91 5.36 -9.08 0.84
C TRP A 91 6.23 -8.87 -0.41
N LEU A 92 7.42 -9.47 -0.46
CA LEU A 92 8.29 -9.40 -1.65
C LEU A 92 7.57 -10.03 -2.85
N ARG A 93 7.12 -11.28 -2.69
CA ARG A 93 6.38 -11.99 -3.74
C ARG A 93 5.13 -11.22 -4.15
N PHE A 94 4.40 -10.65 -3.19
CA PHE A 94 3.22 -9.84 -3.48
C PHE A 94 3.57 -8.64 -4.37
N THR A 95 4.58 -7.86 -3.99
CA THR A 95 5.01 -6.70 -4.78
C THR A 95 5.51 -7.08 -6.17
N SER A 96 6.25 -8.19 -6.31
CA SER A 96 6.73 -8.66 -7.61
C SER A 96 5.58 -9.10 -8.52
N LEU A 97 4.62 -9.88 -8.00
CA LEU A 97 3.47 -10.33 -8.79
C LEU A 97 2.55 -9.16 -9.18
N LEU A 98 2.35 -8.20 -8.29
CA LEU A 98 1.59 -7.00 -8.60
C LEU A 98 2.30 -6.16 -9.66
N SER A 99 3.62 -5.96 -9.53
CA SER A 99 4.42 -5.22 -10.50
C SER A 99 4.36 -5.85 -11.89
N GLN A 100 4.46 -7.18 -11.96
CA GLN A 100 4.31 -7.92 -13.23
C GLN A 100 2.95 -7.66 -13.88
N LYS A 101 1.85 -7.70 -13.11
CA LYS A 101 0.52 -7.42 -13.64
C LYS A 101 0.36 -5.98 -14.12
N VAL A 102 0.88 -5.03 -13.35
CA VAL A 102 0.84 -3.60 -13.70
C VAL A 102 1.63 -3.35 -14.98
N ALA A 103 2.87 -3.86 -15.06
CA ALA A 103 3.70 -3.77 -16.26
C ALA A 103 3.00 -4.36 -17.48
N GLY A 104 2.44 -5.57 -17.37
CA GLY A 104 1.69 -6.19 -18.47
C GLY A 104 0.45 -5.40 -18.91
N THR A 105 -0.17 -4.62 -18.01
CA THR A 105 -1.27 -3.72 -18.39
C THR A 105 -0.74 -2.53 -19.20
N ILE A 106 0.39 -1.95 -18.77
CA ILE A 106 1.02 -0.80 -19.46
C ILE A 106 1.55 -1.22 -20.84
N GLU A 107 2.15 -2.41 -20.96
CA GLU A 107 2.66 -2.94 -22.23
C GLU A 107 1.58 -2.97 -23.32
N THR A 108 0.35 -3.39 -22.99
CA THR A 108 -0.77 -3.41 -23.95
C THR A 108 -1.22 -2.03 -24.45
N LEU A 109 -0.83 -0.96 -23.75
CA LEU A 109 -1.15 0.42 -24.09
C LEU A 109 0.00 1.12 -24.83
N THR A 110 1.06 0.39 -25.17
CA THR A 110 2.27 0.92 -25.78
C THR A 110 2.65 0.20 -27.08
N ASP A 111 3.29 0.91 -27.99
CA ASP A 111 3.79 0.34 -29.25
C ASP A 111 4.92 -0.66 -29.00
N GLU A 112 5.00 -1.71 -29.82
CA GLU A 112 6.03 -2.76 -29.74
C GLU A 112 7.46 -2.20 -29.90
N LYS A 113 7.61 -1.04 -30.55
CA LYS A 113 8.88 -0.33 -30.74
C LYS A 113 9.27 0.54 -29.56
N ARG A 114 8.45 0.61 -28.51
CA ARG A 114 8.76 1.39 -27.30
C ARG A 114 9.99 0.80 -26.61
N VAL A 115 11.00 1.64 -26.40
CA VAL A 115 12.17 1.28 -25.60
C VAL A 115 11.79 1.33 -24.12
N ASN A 116 11.94 0.20 -23.43
CA ASN A 116 11.72 0.09 -21.99
C ASN A 116 13.00 0.41 -21.22
N ALA A 117 12.87 1.12 -20.09
CA ALA A 117 13.96 1.39 -19.16
C ALA A 117 13.69 0.70 -17.81
N PHE A 118 14.74 0.10 -17.24
CA PHE A 118 14.70 -0.43 -15.87
C PHE A 118 15.44 0.54 -14.95
N VAL A 119 14.68 1.34 -14.21
CA VAL A 119 15.22 2.34 -13.28
C VAL A 119 15.43 1.71 -11.91
N VAL A 120 16.62 1.90 -11.34
CA VAL A 120 16.95 1.49 -9.97
C VAL A 120 17.25 2.75 -9.18
N ASP A 121 16.49 2.96 -8.12
CA ASP A 121 16.63 4.09 -7.20
C ASP A 121 16.74 3.57 -5.76
N ASP A 122 17.59 4.19 -4.96
CA ASP A 122 17.80 3.90 -3.55
C ASP A 122 17.28 5.04 -2.65
N THR A 123 16.02 5.42 -2.81
CA THR A 123 15.35 6.35 -1.88
C THR A 123 15.52 5.91 -0.42
N LEU A 124 15.83 6.86 0.47
CA LEU A 124 15.83 6.62 1.90
C LEU A 124 14.44 6.91 2.48
N PHE A 125 13.94 6.02 3.34
CA PHE A 125 12.70 6.27 4.10
C PHE A 125 13.01 6.46 5.58
N GLU A 126 12.57 7.60 6.15
CA GLU A 126 12.75 7.90 7.57
C GLU A 126 11.85 7.02 8.45
N ARG A 127 12.39 6.51 9.56
CA ARG A 127 11.58 5.87 10.60
C ARG A 127 11.82 6.52 11.96
N SER A 128 11.06 7.57 12.25
CA SER A 128 11.12 8.35 13.50
C SER A 128 10.73 7.61 14.80
N SER A 129 10.45 6.30 14.77
CA SER A 129 9.90 5.54 15.92
C SER A 129 10.55 4.18 16.22
N CYS A 130 11.66 3.81 15.58
CA CYS A 130 12.37 2.55 15.89
C CYS A 130 13.44 2.78 16.96
N LYS A 131 13.24 2.28 18.20
CA LYS A 131 14.17 2.50 19.33
C LYS A 131 15.27 1.43 19.51
N LYS A 132 15.27 0.33 18.73
CA LYS A 132 16.28 -0.74 18.84
C LYS A 132 16.48 -1.44 17.50
N THR A 133 17.68 -1.34 16.92
CA THR A 133 18.05 -2.04 15.68
C THR A 133 19.53 -2.40 15.71
N GLU A 134 19.89 -3.49 16.41
CA GLU A 134 21.28 -4.00 16.51
C GLU A 134 21.73 -4.81 15.27
N LEU A 135 20.85 -5.03 14.29
CA LEU A 135 21.11 -5.88 13.11
C LEU A 135 20.64 -5.19 11.80
N LEU A 136 21.11 -3.98 11.53
CA LEU A 136 20.87 -3.31 10.24
C LEU A 136 22.16 -2.75 9.64
N PRO A 137 22.32 -2.82 8.31
CA PRO A 137 23.50 -2.30 7.63
C PRO A 137 23.65 -0.80 7.91
N TYR A 138 24.90 -0.38 8.12
CA TYR A 138 25.32 0.97 8.49
C TYR A 138 24.90 1.99 7.43
N VAL A 139 23.69 2.53 7.58
CA VAL A 139 23.25 3.80 7.05
C VAL A 139 22.72 4.51 8.29
N ALA A 140 23.17 5.75 8.52
CA ALA A 140 22.95 6.54 9.73
C ALA A 140 21.60 6.26 10.42
N GLU A 141 21.60 6.21 11.76
CA GLU A 141 20.67 5.55 12.70
C GLU A 141 19.14 5.65 12.46
N ASN A 142 18.66 6.39 11.46
CA ASN A 142 17.25 6.62 11.16
C ASN A 142 16.80 6.30 9.72
N TRP A 143 17.67 5.79 8.84
CA TRP A 143 17.39 5.69 7.40
C TRP A 143 17.58 4.26 6.85
N ARG A 144 16.65 3.78 6.01
CA ARG A 144 16.81 2.52 5.26
C ARG A 144 16.76 2.74 3.74
N LYS A 145 17.50 1.91 2.99
CA LYS A 145 17.38 1.71 1.54
C LYS A 145 15.97 1.26 1.16
N ALA A 146 15.30 2.01 0.29
CA ALA A 146 14.07 1.61 -0.37
C ALA A 146 14.35 0.62 -1.51
N ARG A 147 13.27 -0.05 -1.92
CA ARG A 147 13.24 -1.08 -2.95
C ARG A 147 12.49 -0.54 -4.16
N VAL A 148 13.17 -0.56 -5.30
CA VAL A 148 12.72 -0.53 -6.71
C VAL A 148 11.32 0.04 -6.93
N LEU A 149 11.25 1.32 -7.33
CA LEU A 149 10.11 1.88 -8.05
C LEU A 149 10.26 1.59 -9.54
N LEU A 150 9.30 0.87 -10.11
CA LEU A 150 9.09 0.84 -11.56
C LEU A 150 8.28 2.09 -11.92
N LEU A 151 8.97 3.14 -12.36
CA LEU A 151 8.37 4.27 -13.05
C LEU A 151 8.70 4.17 -14.53
N CYS A 152 7.65 4.11 -15.34
CA CYS A 152 7.74 4.17 -16.79
C CYS A 152 7.57 5.64 -17.20
N SER A 153 8.63 6.30 -17.65
CA SER A 153 8.53 7.60 -18.32
C SER A 153 9.74 7.80 -19.23
N ASN A 154 9.46 8.14 -20.49
CA ASN A 154 10.35 8.99 -21.29
C ASN A 154 9.69 10.37 -21.31
N CYS A 155 10.42 11.40 -20.87
CA CYS A 155 10.61 12.58 -21.69
C CYS A 155 11.89 12.33 -22.50
#